data_AF-A0A6M5YZ47-F1
#
_entry.id   AF-A0A6M5YZ47-F1
#
_cell.length_a   1.000
_cell.length_b   1.000
_cell.length_c   1.000
_cell.angle_alpha   90.00
_cell.angle_beta   90.00
_cell.angle_gamma   90.00
#
_symmetry.space_group_name_H-M   'P 1'
#
loop_
_entity.id
_entity.type
_entity.pdbx_description
1 polymer ?
#
loop_
_entity_poly.entity_id
_entity_poly.type
_entity_poly.pdbx_seq_one_letter_code
_entity_poly.pdbx_strand_id
1 'polypeptide(L)'
;MPALAGALKDPVAVVRRTAAHALGRIATDAPKAVPPLVEALKDSASDVRESAAEALGEFGTGAKAALPALRALAKDTDEDVRRAAAEAIRKITEGG
;
A
#
# COMPACT_ATOMS: atom_id res chain seq x y z
N MET A 1 6.33 -11.99 -9.29
CA MET A 1 5.75 -10.68 -8.92
C MET A 1 4.95 -9.96 -10.01
N PRO A 2 5.21 -10.10 -11.33
CA PRO A 2 4.45 -9.36 -12.36
C PRO A 2 2.94 -9.60 -12.33
N ALA A 3 2.51 -10.83 -12.01
CA ALA A 3 1.09 -11.18 -11.94
C ALA A 3 0.31 -10.40 -10.86
N LEU A 4 0.88 -10.26 -9.64
CA LEU A 4 0.23 -9.51 -8.56
C LEU A 4 0.22 -8.01 -8.83
N ALA A 5 1.30 -7.47 -9.41
CA ALA A 5 1.33 -6.06 -9.83
C ALA A 5 0.29 -5.77 -10.94
N GLY A 6 0.03 -6.75 -11.82
CA GLY A 6 -1.05 -6.65 -12.81
C GLY A 6 -2.45 -6.68 -12.17
N ALA A 7 -2.65 -7.55 -11.17
CA ALA A 7 -3.93 -7.69 -10.47
C ALA A 7 -4.35 -6.43 -9.67
N LEU A 8 -3.42 -5.52 -9.36
CA LEU A 8 -3.73 -4.19 -8.82
C LEU A 8 -4.52 -3.29 -9.79
N LYS A 9 -4.69 -3.68 -11.05
CA LYS A 9 -5.49 -2.95 -12.05
C LYS A 9 -6.75 -3.71 -12.47
N ASP A 10 -7.10 -4.79 -11.77
CA ASP A 10 -8.27 -5.59 -12.08
C ASP A 10 -9.56 -4.74 -11.93
N PRO A 11 -10.56 -4.90 -12.81
CA PRO A 11 -11.82 -4.18 -12.69
C PRO A 11 -12.54 -4.44 -11.35
N VAL A 12 -12.31 -5.60 -10.72
CA VAL A 12 -12.94 -6.00 -9.46
C VAL A 12 -12.12 -5.52 -8.27
N ALA A 13 -12.72 -4.68 -7.43
CA ALA A 13 -12.05 -4.10 -6.24
C ALA A 13 -11.49 -5.17 -5.29
N VAL A 14 -12.24 -6.25 -5.07
CA VAL A 14 -11.78 -7.38 -4.23
C VAL A 14 -10.48 -7.98 -4.75
N VAL A 15 -10.32 -8.12 -6.07
CA VAL A 15 -9.08 -8.66 -6.67
C VAL A 15 -7.91 -7.69 -6.43
N ARG A 16 -8.14 -6.39 -6.62
CA ARG A 16 -7.11 -5.35 -6.36
C ARG A 16 -6.69 -5.34 -4.89
N ARG A 17 -7.65 -5.39 -3.97
CA ARG A 17 -7.42 -5.45 -2.52
C ARG A 17 -6.58 -6.68 -2.16
N THR A 18 -6.99 -7.87 -2.62
CA THR A 18 -6.25 -9.11 -2.36
C THR A 18 -4.85 -9.06 -2.95
N ALA A 19 -4.66 -8.45 -4.12
CA ALA A 19 -3.34 -8.27 -4.71
C ALA A 19 -2.46 -7.35 -3.85
N ALA A 20 -2.98 -6.22 -3.36
CA ALA A 20 -2.26 -5.32 -2.46
C ALA A 20 -1.84 -6.05 -1.17
N HIS A 21 -2.77 -6.75 -0.53
CA HIS A 21 -2.49 -7.51 0.69
C HIS A 21 -1.44 -8.62 0.46
N ALA A 22 -1.56 -9.38 -0.63
CA ALA A 22 -0.60 -10.42 -0.98
C ALA A 22 0.81 -9.85 -1.25
N LEU A 23 0.92 -8.69 -1.89
CA LEU A 23 2.20 -8.02 -2.11
C LEU A 23 2.88 -7.63 -0.79
N GLY A 24 2.12 -7.10 0.17
CA GLY A 24 2.62 -6.78 1.50
C GLY A 24 3.10 -8.03 2.25
N ARG A 25 2.31 -9.12 2.20
CA ARG A 25 2.64 -10.40 2.85
C ARG A 25 3.90 -11.08 2.30
N ILE A 26 4.18 -10.89 1.01
CA ILE A 26 5.31 -11.56 0.35
C ILE A 26 6.61 -10.76 0.56
N ALA A 27 6.56 -9.47 0.96
CA ALA A 27 7.63 -8.62 1.51
C ALA A 27 9.10 -8.81 1.03
N THR A 28 9.34 -9.40 -0.14
CA THR A 28 10.68 -9.93 -0.52
C THR A 28 11.40 -9.07 -1.54
N ASP A 29 10.70 -8.15 -2.21
CA ASP A 29 11.29 -7.27 -3.23
C ASP A 29 10.61 -5.90 -3.20
N ALA A 30 10.95 -5.09 -2.20
CA ALA A 30 10.42 -3.74 -2.05
C ALA A 30 10.59 -2.87 -3.30
N PRO A 31 11.76 -2.85 -3.99
CA PRO A 31 11.93 -2.05 -5.21
C PRO A 31 10.91 -2.36 -6.32
N LYS A 32 10.47 -3.61 -6.45
CA LYS A 32 9.46 -3.99 -7.46
C LYS A 32 8.02 -3.85 -6.98
N ALA A 33 7.77 -3.98 -5.68
CA ALA A 33 6.42 -3.93 -5.11
C ALA A 33 5.95 -2.51 -4.75
N VAL A 34 6.86 -1.62 -4.34
CA VAL A 34 6.51 -0.28 -3.87
C VAL A 34 5.85 0.60 -4.95
N PRO A 35 6.37 0.72 -6.19
CA PRO A 35 5.75 1.58 -7.20
C PRO A 35 4.28 1.25 -7.51
N PRO A 36 3.88 -0.02 -7.76
CA PRO A 36 2.48 -0.32 -8.03
C PRO A 36 1.59 -0.18 -6.78
N LEU A 37 2.11 -0.43 -5.57
CA LEU A 37 1.38 -0.15 -4.32
C LEU A 37 1.15 1.35 -4.11
N VAL A 38 2.11 2.20 -4.45
CA VAL A 38 1.96 3.67 -4.40
C VAL A 38 0.83 4.14 -5.32
N GLU A 39 0.67 3.54 -6.50
CA GLU A 39 -0.48 3.84 -7.37
C GLU A 39 -1.80 3.34 -6.78
N ALA A 40 -1.81 2.18 -6.13
CA ALA A 40 -3.00 1.65 -5.45
C ALA A 40 -3.47 2.52 -4.26
N LEU A 41 -2.63 3.39 -3.70
CA LEU A 41 -3.05 4.39 -2.71
C LEU A 41 -4.02 5.43 -3.27
N LYS A 42 -4.21 5.50 -4.60
CA LYS A 42 -5.14 6.41 -5.26
C LYS A 42 -6.41 5.69 -5.76
N ASP A 43 -6.59 4.43 -5.37
CA ASP A 43 -7.73 3.63 -5.83
C ASP A 43 -9.07 4.24 -5.37
N SER A 44 -10.11 4.05 -6.17
CA SER A 44 -11.44 4.55 -5.83
C SER A 44 -12.04 3.84 -4.62
N ALA A 45 -11.68 2.58 -4.39
CA ALA A 45 -12.17 1.79 -3.28
C ALA A 45 -11.29 1.97 -2.04
N SER A 46 -11.88 2.31 -0.89
CA SER A 46 -11.12 2.61 0.34
C SER A 46 -10.39 1.38 0.88
N ASP A 47 -11.00 0.20 0.77
CA ASP A 47 -10.41 -1.08 1.16
C ASP A 47 -9.12 -1.42 0.39
N VAL A 48 -9.04 -1.03 -0.89
CA VAL A 48 -7.83 -1.15 -1.70
C VAL A 48 -6.76 -0.16 -1.22
N ARG A 49 -7.13 1.10 -0.95
CA ARG A 49 -6.21 2.12 -0.44
C ARG A 49 -5.63 1.74 0.92
N GLU A 50 -6.48 1.27 1.82
CA GLU A 50 -6.10 0.75 3.14
C GLU A 50 -5.10 -0.39 3.00
N SER A 51 -5.44 -1.42 2.21
CA SER A 51 -4.58 -2.60 2.01
C SER A 51 -3.22 -2.23 1.37
N ALA A 52 -3.21 -1.25 0.47
CA ALA A 52 -1.97 -0.75 -0.12
C ALA A 52 -1.09 -0.02 0.91
N ALA A 53 -1.69 0.76 1.81
CA ALA A 53 -0.98 1.44 2.88
C ALA A 53 -0.38 0.43 3.87
N GLU A 54 -1.17 -0.54 4.33
CA GLU A 54 -0.69 -1.64 5.18
C GLU A 54 0.49 -2.37 4.54
N ALA A 55 0.35 -2.77 3.27
CA ALA A 55 1.39 -3.47 2.54
C ALA A 55 2.69 -2.67 2.45
N LEU A 56 2.62 -1.36 2.22
CA LEU A 56 3.79 -0.48 2.24
C LEU A 56 4.43 -0.39 3.63
N GLY A 57 3.64 -0.44 4.70
CA GLY A 57 4.13 -0.53 6.07
C GLY A 57 4.95 -1.79 6.34
N GLU A 58 4.54 -2.93 5.79
CA GLU A 58 5.24 -4.23 5.94
C GLU A 58 6.64 -4.24 5.28
N PHE A 59 6.88 -3.39 4.28
CA PHE A 59 8.22 -3.19 3.71
C PHE A 59 9.14 -2.32 4.58
N GLY A 60 8.60 -1.66 5.62
CA GLY A 60 9.35 -0.79 6.52
C GLY A 60 10.24 0.21 5.77
N THR A 61 11.51 0.31 6.14
CA THR A 61 12.44 1.28 5.51
C THR A 61 12.63 1.08 4.01
N GLY A 62 12.33 -0.12 3.47
CA GLY A 62 12.34 -0.40 2.04
C GLY A 62 11.27 0.36 1.23
N ALA A 63 10.23 0.87 1.88
CA ALA A 63 9.16 1.66 1.28
C ALA A 63 9.29 3.18 1.52
N LYS A 64 10.47 3.69 1.91
CA LYS A 64 10.69 5.14 2.13
C LYS A 64 10.25 6.03 0.96
N ALA A 65 10.36 5.54 -0.27
CA ALA A 65 9.88 6.24 -1.48
C ALA A 65 8.37 6.52 -1.47
N ALA A 66 7.57 5.74 -0.72
CA ALA A 66 6.13 5.91 -0.61
C ALA A 66 5.70 6.97 0.42
N LEU A 67 6.61 7.51 1.24
CA LEU A 67 6.28 8.46 2.32
C LEU A 67 5.48 9.69 1.85
N PRO A 68 5.77 10.33 0.70
CA PRO A 68 4.97 11.45 0.22
C PRO A 68 3.52 11.05 -0.07
N ALA A 69 3.31 9.88 -0.69
CA ALA A 69 1.97 9.39 -1.02
C ALA A 69 1.20 8.98 0.25
N LEU A 70 1.85 8.31 1.20
CA LEU A 70 1.23 7.97 2.49
C LEU A 70 0.85 9.21 3.31
N ARG A 71 1.68 10.27 3.28
CA ARG A 71 1.32 11.55 3.94
C ARG A 71 0.13 12.24 3.30
N ALA A 72 -0.07 12.10 2.00
CA ALA A 72 -1.29 12.56 1.35
C ALA A 72 -2.49 11.71 1.78
N LEU A 73 -2.31 10.39 1.82
CA LEU A 73 -3.33 9.42 2.24
C LEU A 73 -3.74 9.57 3.71
N ALA A 74 -2.88 10.10 4.58
CA ALA A 74 -3.24 10.45 5.95
C ALA A 74 -4.35 11.52 6.06
N LYS A 75 -4.75 12.14 4.95
CA LYS A 75 -5.87 13.09 4.84
C LYS A 75 -7.07 12.51 4.09
N ASP A 76 -7.11 11.19 3.87
CA ASP A 76 -8.21 10.52 3.20
C ASP A 76 -9.55 10.73 3.93
N THR A 77 -10.66 10.68 3.20
CA THR A 77 -11.99 10.80 3.77
C THR A 77 -12.35 9.61 4.66
N ASP A 78 -11.82 8.44 4.33
CA ASP A 78 -12.05 7.20 5.05
C ASP A 78 -11.11 7.08 6.28
N GLU A 79 -11.69 6.76 7.43
CA GLU A 79 -10.95 6.72 8.70
C GLU A 79 -9.95 5.56 8.79
N ASP A 80 -10.33 4.39 8.27
CA ASP A 80 -9.47 3.20 8.27
C ASP A 80 -8.26 3.44 7.36
N VAL A 81 -8.48 4.07 6.21
CA VAL A 81 -7.41 4.49 5.30
C VAL A 81 -6.45 5.47 5.97
N ARG A 82 -6.95 6.48 6.69
CA ARG A 82 -6.08 7.43 7.41
C ARG A 82 -5.24 6.73 8.48
N ARG A 83 -5.85 5.80 9.23
CA ARG A 83 -5.16 5.02 10.27
C ARG A 83 -4.07 4.13 9.68
N ALA A 84 -4.37 3.40 8.62
CA ALA A 84 -3.40 2.56 7.92
C ALA A 84 -2.22 3.39 7.37
N ALA A 85 -2.50 4.57 6.80
CA ALA A 85 -1.46 5.47 6.33
C ALA A 85 -0.53 5.96 7.46
N ALA A 86 -1.10 6.34 8.61
CA ALA A 86 -0.33 6.78 9.77
C ALA A 86 0.56 5.64 10.33
N GLU A 87 0.01 4.43 10.43
CA GLU A 87 0.77 3.26 10.89
C GLU A 87 1.89 2.90 9.92
N ALA A 88 1.60 2.91 8.62
CA ALA A 88 2.61 2.64 7.59
C ALA A 88 3.75 3.67 7.64
N ILE A 89 3.44 4.96 7.78
CA ILE A 89 4.46 6.01 7.95
C ILE A 89 5.33 5.69 9.16
N ARG A 90 4.72 5.36 10.30
CA ARG A 90 5.44 5.02 11.53
C ARG A 90 6.39 3.84 11.33
N LYS A 91 5.90 2.72 10.76
CA LYS A 91 6.72 1.53 10.44
C LYS A 91 7.89 1.86 9.51
N ILE A 92 7.67 2.72 8.51
CA ILE A 92 8.70 3.12 7.53
C ILE A 92 9.76 4.04 8.15
N THR A 93 9.37 4.92 9.09
CA THR A 93 10.29 5.89 9.71
C THR A 93 11.02 5.36 10.93
N GLU A 94 10.37 4.53 11.74
CA GLU A 94 10.96 4.01 13.00
C GLU A 94 11.81 2.76 12.77
N GLY A 95 11.65 2.08 11.63
CA GLY A 95 12.27 0.78 11.38
C GLY A 95 11.58 -0.30 12.21
N GLY A 96 10.97 -1.28 11.52
CA GLY A 96 10.43 -2.48 12.18
C GLY A 96 11.52 -3.31 12.83
#